data_AF-E6PRH8-F1
#
_entry.id   AF-E6PRH8-F1
#
_cell.length_a   1.000
_cell.length_b   1.000
_cell.length_c   1.000
_cell.angle_alpha   90.00
_cell.angle_beta   90.00
_cell.angle_gamma   90.00
#
_symmetry.space_group_name_H-M   'P 1'
#
loop_
_entity.id
_entity.type
_entity.pdbx_description
1 polymer ?
#
loop_
_entity_poly.entity_id
_entity_poly.type
_entity_poly.pdbx_seq_one_letter_code
_entity_poly.pdbx_strand_id
1 'polypeptide(L)'
;MLPDLPLEPVPPGTPGSRVADAAPELQTKARAFASALLGGVEMETGEPVLLHADGACRILSAIGADAQSQAAAYLSQAATQLAKPEEQLTKAFGRELAVLAMESRKLVDVFRVARGVSEQETAQEGKAAIEDMWRRS
;
A
#
# COMPACT_ATOMS: atom_id res chain seq x y z
N MET A 1 -12.72 5.36 35.81
CA MET A 1 -13.69 4.28 35.57
C MET A 1 -14.55 4.69 34.39
N LEU A 2 -14.24 4.18 33.21
CA LEU A 2 -15.07 4.36 32.01
C LEU A 2 -16.18 3.29 32.04
N PRO A 3 -17.42 3.59 31.64
CA PRO A 3 -18.47 2.58 31.57
C PRO A 3 -18.20 1.61 30.42
N ASP A 4 -18.36 0.32 30.70
CA ASP A 4 -18.35 -0.77 29.73
C ASP A 4 -19.66 -0.70 28.92
N LEU A 5 -19.57 -0.21 27.67
CA LEU A 5 -20.69 -0.23 26.74
C LEU A 5 -20.61 -1.52 25.92
N PRO A 6 -21.72 -2.27 25.75
CA PRO A 6 -21.71 -3.48 24.96
C PRO A 6 -21.37 -3.17 23.51
N LEU A 7 -20.41 -3.91 22.95
CA LEU A 7 -20.08 -3.92 21.53
C LEU A 7 -21.26 -4.51 20.76
N GLU A 8 -22.21 -3.67 20.36
CA GLU A 8 -23.23 -4.05 19.37
C GLU A 8 -22.51 -4.48 18.08
N PRO A 9 -22.84 -5.64 17.50
CA PRO A 9 -22.24 -6.06 16.24
C PRO A 9 -22.63 -5.07 15.15
N VAL A 10 -21.63 -4.44 14.53
CA VAL A 10 -21.82 -3.63 13.32
C VAL A 10 -22.52 -4.52 12.29
N PRO A 11 -23.72 -4.15 11.79
CA PRO A 11 -24.40 -4.96 10.79
C PRO A 11 -23.51 -5.04 9.54
N PRO A 12 -23.42 -6.20 8.88
CA PRO A 12 -22.73 -6.29 7.60
C PRO A 12 -23.40 -5.29 6.65
N GLY A 13 -22.63 -4.28 6.24
CA GLY A 13 -23.08 -3.29 5.26
C GLY A 13 -23.61 -4.03 4.04
N THR A 14 -24.86 -3.73 3.68
CA THR A 14 -25.50 -4.25 2.47
C THR A 14 -24.56 -4.00 1.29
N PRO A 15 -24.07 -5.04 0.59
CA PRO A 15 -23.26 -4.82 -0.60
C PRO A 15 -24.13 -4.08 -1.60
N GLY A 16 -23.72 -2.84 -1.92
CA GLY A 16 -24.29 -2.06 -3.00
C GLY A 16 -24.31 -2.89 -4.27
N SER A 17 -25.52 -3.23 -4.71
CA SER A 17 -25.75 -4.06 -5.89
C SER A 17 -25.44 -3.29 -7.18
N ARG A 18 -24.76 -3.98 -8.09
CA ARG A 18 -24.51 -3.70 -9.53
C ARG A 18 -23.31 -2.82 -9.88
N VAL A 19 -22.11 -3.42 -9.81
CA VAL A 19 -21.25 -3.62 -11.00
C VAL A 19 -20.48 -4.95 -10.84
N ALA A 20 -21.18 -6.09 -10.81
CA ALA A 20 -20.57 -7.37 -10.45
C ALA A 20 -19.74 -8.01 -11.59
N ASP A 21 -19.93 -7.62 -12.85
CA ASP A 21 -19.17 -8.17 -13.98
C ASP A 21 -17.92 -7.37 -14.39
N ALA A 22 -17.82 -6.07 -14.02
CA ALA A 22 -16.66 -5.25 -14.38
C ALA A 22 -15.56 -5.21 -13.30
N ALA A 23 -15.87 -5.67 -12.08
CA ALA A 23 -14.96 -5.67 -10.95
C ALA A 23 -13.71 -6.56 -11.17
N PRO A 24 -13.83 -7.85 -11.57
CA PRO A 24 -12.64 -8.67 -11.85
C PRO A 24 -11.85 -8.15 -13.07
N GLU A 25 -12.53 -7.56 -14.06
CA GLU A 25 -11.87 -6.95 -15.22
C GLU A 25 -11.01 -5.74 -14.84
N LEU A 26 -11.48 -4.90 -13.92
CA LEU A 26 -10.76 -3.71 -13.48
C LEU A 26 -9.43 -4.06 -12.82
N GLN A 27 -9.45 -5.00 -11.87
CA GLN A 27 -8.23 -5.48 -11.21
C GLN A 27 -7.27 -6.11 -12.22
N THR A 28 -7.79 -6.93 -13.14
CA THR A 28 -7.01 -7.59 -14.18
C THR A 28 -6.31 -6.56 -15.09
N LYS A 29 -7.04 -5.51 -15.50
CA LYS A 29 -6.48 -4.40 -16.30
C LYS A 29 -5.40 -3.64 -15.54
N ALA A 30 -5.63 -3.36 -14.25
CA ALA A 30 -4.64 -2.68 -13.40
C ALA A 30 -3.37 -3.52 -13.23
N ARG A 31 -3.51 -4.83 -13.03
CA ARG A 31 -2.39 -5.77 -12.95
C ARG A 31 -1.60 -5.83 -14.25
N ALA A 32 -2.28 -5.91 -15.39
CA ALA A 32 -1.61 -5.92 -16.70
C ALA A 32 -0.80 -4.62 -16.92
N PHE A 33 -1.39 -3.46 -16.61
CA PHE A 33 -0.71 -2.17 -16.67
C PHE A 33 0.52 -2.12 -15.74
N ALA A 34 0.35 -2.55 -14.48
CA ALA A 34 1.45 -2.60 -13.52
C ALA A 34 2.56 -3.55 -13.98
N SER A 35 2.22 -4.72 -14.54
CA SER A 35 3.21 -5.69 -15.02
C SER A 35 4.12 -5.15 -16.13
N ALA A 36 3.58 -4.30 -17.01
CA ALA A 36 4.35 -3.67 -18.08
C ALA A 36 5.39 -2.66 -17.55
N LEU A 37 5.13 -2.04 -16.39
CA LEU A 37 6.00 -1.02 -15.80
C LEU A 37 6.95 -1.59 -14.74
N LEU A 38 6.53 -2.64 -14.05
CA LEU A 38 7.22 -3.23 -12.90
C LEU A 38 7.99 -4.50 -13.25
N GLY A 39 7.91 -4.97 -14.50
CA GLY A 39 8.67 -6.12 -14.97
C GLY A 39 10.18 -5.92 -14.77
N GLY A 40 10.79 -6.78 -13.95
CA GLY A 40 12.23 -6.71 -13.63
C GLY A 40 12.62 -5.65 -12.60
N VAL A 41 11.65 -5.00 -11.94
CA VAL A 41 11.90 -4.06 -10.85
C VAL A 41 11.90 -4.82 -9.52
N GLU A 42 12.91 -4.57 -8.69
CA GLU A 42 13.06 -5.16 -7.35
C GLU A 42 12.90 -4.09 -6.27
N MET A 43 12.35 -4.49 -5.13
CA MET A 43 12.33 -3.69 -3.91
C MET A 43 13.72 -3.65 -3.28
N GLU A 44 13.94 -2.74 -2.32
CA GLU A 44 15.20 -2.64 -1.56
C GLU A 44 15.54 -3.96 -0.82
N THR A 45 14.55 -4.79 -0.55
CA THR A 45 14.69 -6.12 0.06
C THR A 45 15.11 -7.22 -0.93
N GLY A 46 15.14 -6.93 -2.23
CA GLY A 46 15.39 -7.90 -3.31
C GLY A 46 14.15 -8.65 -3.80
N GLU A 47 12.95 -8.36 -3.27
CA GLU A 47 11.71 -8.97 -3.78
C GLU A 47 11.26 -8.30 -5.10
N PRO A 48 10.80 -9.06 -6.12
CA PRO A 48 10.17 -8.48 -7.30
C PRO A 48 8.95 -7.63 -6.92
N VAL A 49 8.91 -6.37 -7.35
CA VAL A 49 7.86 -5.41 -6.97
C VAL A 49 6.47 -5.88 -7.41
N LEU A 50 6.37 -6.54 -8.57
CA LEU A 50 5.09 -7.08 -9.05
C LEU A 50 4.59 -8.24 -8.17
N LEU A 51 5.50 -9.09 -7.67
CA LEU A 51 5.14 -10.19 -6.78
C LEU A 51 4.63 -9.64 -5.43
N HIS A 52 5.26 -8.58 -4.93
CA HIS A 52 4.81 -7.87 -3.75
C HIS A 52 3.38 -7.33 -3.92
N ALA A 53 3.08 -6.69 -5.06
CA ALA A 53 1.75 -6.17 -5.37
C ALA A 53 0.69 -7.28 -5.50
N ASP A 54 1.05 -8.43 -6.09
CA ASP A 54 0.19 -9.63 -6.14
C ASP A 54 -0.14 -10.11 -4.70
N GLY A 55 0.85 -10.13 -3.81
CA GLY A 55 0.68 -10.44 -2.38
C GLY A 55 -0.27 -9.48 -1.66
N ALA A 56 -0.09 -8.18 -1.84
CA ALA A 56 -0.96 -7.16 -1.26
C ALA A 56 -2.42 -7.32 -1.72
N CYS A 57 -2.64 -7.60 -3.01
CA CYS A 57 -3.99 -7.85 -3.53
C CYS A 57 -4.64 -9.11 -2.95
N ARG A 58 -3.86 -10.17 -2.71
CA ARG A 58 -4.35 -11.39 -2.04
C ARG A 58 -4.81 -11.09 -0.61
N ILE A 59 -4.07 -10.26 0.12
CA ILE A 59 -4.45 -9.83 1.48
C ILE A 59 -5.74 -9.01 1.44
N LEU A 60 -5.80 -8.00 0.55
CA LEU A 60 -7.00 -7.18 0.35
C LEU A 60 -8.23 -8.03 0.03
N SER A 61 -8.09 -9.02 -0.85
CA SER A 61 -9.17 -9.96 -1.15
C SER A 61 -9.58 -10.79 0.07
N ALA A 62 -8.62 -11.22 0.89
CA ALA A 62 -8.90 -12.05 2.07
C ALA A 62 -9.66 -11.29 3.17
N ILE A 63 -9.48 -9.96 3.27
CA ILE A 63 -10.21 -9.11 4.22
C ILE A 63 -11.53 -8.56 3.65
N GLY A 64 -11.94 -8.99 2.45
CA GLY A 64 -13.19 -8.55 1.82
C GLY A 64 -13.12 -7.16 1.17
N ALA A 65 -11.93 -6.64 0.87
CA ALA A 65 -11.78 -5.40 0.12
C ALA A 65 -12.22 -5.58 -1.34
N ASP A 66 -12.75 -4.50 -1.92
CA ASP A 66 -13.30 -4.49 -3.26
C ASP A 66 -12.24 -4.46 -4.37
N ALA A 67 -12.69 -4.65 -5.61
CA ALA A 67 -11.80 -4.65 -6.77
C ALA A 67 -11.16 -3.28 -7.04
N GLN A 68 -11.78 -2.18 -6.61
CA GLN A 68 -11.19 -0.85 -6.71
C GLN A 68 -9.99 -0.70 -5.78
N SER A 69 -10.10 -1.19 -4.55
CA SER A 69 -8.98 -1.24 -3.58
C SER A 69 -7.82 -2.09 -4.11
N GLN A 70 -8.13 -3.24 -4.70
CA GLN A 70 -7.12 -4.12 -5.29
C GLN A 70 -6.47 -3.48 -6.54
N ALA A 71 -7.25 -2.85 -7.41
CA ALA A 71 -6.72 -2.12 -8.55
C ALA A 71 -5.82 -0.95 -8.10
N ALA A 72 -6.26 -0.18 -7.10
CA ALA A 72 -5.49 0.92 -6.54
C ALA A 72 -4.16 0.45 -5.94
N ALA A 73 -4.09 -0.74 -5.33
CA ALA A 73 -2.83 -1.31 -4.85
C ALA A 73 -1.81 -1.52 -5.99
N TYR A 74 -2.23 -2.09 -7.13
CA TYR A 74 -1.37 -2.21 -8.30
C TYR A 74 -0.96 -0.84 -8.87
N LEU A 75 -1.90 0.09 -9.00
CA LEU A 75 -1.65 1.40 -9.59
C LEU A 75 -0.77 2.29 -8.69
N SER A 76 -0.92 2.17 -7.37
CA SER A 76 -0.09 2.86 -6.38
C SER A 76 1.38 2.48 -6.52
N GLN A 77 1.63 1.18 -6.72
CA GLN A 77 2.98 0.68 -6.95
C GLN A 77 3.49 1.07 -8.34
N ALA A 78 2.67 0.97 -9.39
CA ALA A 78 3.04 1.37 -10.74
C ALA A 78 3.37 2.86 -10.87
N ALA A 79 2.72 3.71 -10.05
CA ALA A 79 2.92 5.15 -10.03
C ALA A 79 4.37 5.56 -9.73
N THR A 80 5.18 4.72 -9.09
CA THR A 80 6.61 5.01 -8.84
C THR A 80 7.42 5.12 -10.11
N GLN A 81 6.97 4.46 -11.20
CA GLN A 81 7.68 4.42 -12.48
C GLN A 81 7.20 5.49 -13.45
N LEU A 82 6.19 6.28 -13.08
CA LEU A 82 5.56 7.27 -13.96
C LEU A 82 6.11 8.67 -13.69
N ALA A 83 6.40 9.42 -14.76
CA ALA A 83 6.82 10.82 -14.64
C ALA A 83 5.69 11.76 -14.17
N LYS A 84 4.44 11.45 -14.54
CA LYS A 84 3.24 12.20 -14.14
C LYS A 84 2.13 11.22 -13.73
N PRO A 85 2.24 10.58 -12.56
CA PRO A 85 1.40 9.44 -12.22
C PRO A 85 -0.09 9.76 -12.23
N GLU A 86 -0.52 10.85 -11.59
CA GLU A 86 -1.95 11.20 -11.51
C GLU A 86 -2.56 11.47 -12.90
N GLU A 87 -1.86 12.22 -13.77
CA GLU A 87 -2.32 12.53 -15.13
C GLU A 87 -2.46 11.26 -15.99
N GLN A 88 -1.44 10.39 -15.94
CA GLN A 88 -1.40 9.16 -16.74
C GLN A 88 -2.40 8.12 -16.24
N LEU A 89 -2.54 7.96 -14.91
CA LEU A 89 -3.51 7.06 -14.32
C LEU A 89 -4.94 7.55 -14.57
N THR A 90 -5.19 8.86 -14.47
CA THR A 90 -6.50 9.46 -14.78
C THR A 90 -6.91 9.13 -16.22
N LYS A 91 -5.97 9.22 -17.16
CA LYS A 91 -6.23 8.89 -18.57
C LYS A 91 -6.55 7.41 -18.80
N ALA A 92 -5.91 6.50 -18.07
CA ALA A 92 -6.04 5.06 -18.30
C ALA A 92 -7.18 4.39 -17.50
N PHE A 93 -7.48 4.91 -16.30
CA PHE A 93 -8.36 4.29 -15.31
C PHE A 93 -9.44 5.22 -14.75
N GLY A 94 -9.41 6.51 -15.09
CA GLY A 94 -10.32 7.51 -14.56
C GLY A 94 -9.80 8.17 -13.29
N ARG A 95 -10.37 9.33 -12.97
CA ARG A 95 -9.91 10.20 -11.87
C ARG A 95 -9.98 9.52 -10.50
N GLU A 96 -11.09 8.86 -10.19
CA GLU A 96 -11.33 8.25 -8.87
C GLU A 96 -10.24 7.24 -8.50
N LEU A 97 -9.90 6.33 -9.42
CA LEU A 97 -8.83 5.35 -9.22
C LEU A 97 -7.45 5.97 -9.16
N ALA A 98 -7.20 7.01 -9.96
CA ALA A 98 -5.94 7.74 -9.94
C ALA A 98 -5.73 8.40 -8.57
N VAL A 99 -6.75 9.09 -8.05
CA VAL A 99 -6.73 9.72 -6.73
C VAL A 99 -6.52 8.66 -5.64
N LEU A 100 -7.32 7.59 -5.64
CA LEU A 100 -7.23 6.51 -4.64
C LEU A 100 -5.83 5.87 -4.62
N ALA A 101 -5.23 5.62 -5.79
CA ALA A 101 -3.88 5.08 -5.89
C ALA A 101 -2.81 6.04 -5.33
N MET A 102 -2.95 7.34 -5.60
CA MET A 102 -2.05 8.37 -5.11
C MET A 102 -2.18 8.60 -3.60
N GLU A 103 -3.39 8.56 -3.05
CA GLU A 103 -3.65 8.64 -1.61
C GLU A 103 -3.08 7.42 -0.87
N SER A 104 -3.30 6.22 -1.41
CA SER A 104 -2.71 4.98 -0.89
C SER A 104 -1.18 5.07 -0.86
N ARG A 105 -0.58 5.62 -1.91
CA ARG A 105 0.87 5.83 -1.98
C ARG A 105 1.34 6.80 -0.91
N LYS A 106 0.64 7.91 -0.72
CA LYS A 106 0.97 8.91 0.29
C LYS A 106 0.93 8.32 1.70
N LEU A 107 -0.05 7.45 2.00
CA LEU A 107 -0.11 6.73 3.27
C LEU A 107 1.11 5.82 3.45
N VAL A 108 1.47 5.04 2.43
CA VAL A 108 2.67 4.18 2.46
C VAL A 108 3.95 4.99 2.68
N ASP A 109 4.08 6.13 2.00
CA ASP A 109 5.21 7.03 2.16
C ASP A 109 5.32 7.55 3.60
N VAL A 110 4.20 7.96 4.20
CA VAL A 110 4.15 8.38 5.62
C VAL A 110 4.59 7.23 6.54
N PHE A 111 4.10 6.00 6.33
CA PHE A 111 4.51 4.85 7.14
C PHE A 111 5.99 4.49 6.98
N ARG A 112 6.55 4.70 5.78
CA ARG A 112 7.99 4.48 5.54
C ARG A 112 8.84 5.51 6.26
N VAL A 113 8.47 6.80 6.18
CA VAL A 113 9.17 7.87 6.91
C VAL A 113 9.14 7.61 8.42
N ALA A 114 7.98 7.23 8.96
CA ALA A 114 7.84 6.93 10.39
C ALA A 114 8.78 5.78 10.83
N ARG A 115 8.88 4.70 10.04
CA ARG A 115 9.79 3.58 10.33
C ARG A 115 11.26 3.98 10.25
N GLY A 116 11.64 4.77 9.23
CA GLY A 116 13.02 5.25 9.09
C GLY A 116 13.49 6.10 10.27
N VAL A 117 12.61 6.92 10.85
CA VAL A 117 12.94 7.70 12.06
C VAL A 117 13.22 6.76 13.25
N SER A 118 12.39 5.74 13.46
CA SER A 118 12.59 4.77 14.55
C SER A 118 13.89 3.95 14.39
N GLU A 119 14.26 3.58 13.17
CA GLU A 119 15.52 2.88 12.88
C GLU A 119 16.75 3.78 13.15
N GLN A 120 16.63 5.08 12.89
CA GLN A 120 17.70 6.05 13.20
C GLN A 120 17.88 6.27 14.70
N GLU A 121 16.79 6.37 15.47
CA GLU A 121 16.84 6.54 16.92
C GLU A 121 17.50 5.32 17.59
N THR A 122 17.08 4.11 17.24
CA THR A 122 17.66 2.87 17.78
C THR A 122 19.14 2.71 17.43
N ALA A 123 19.55 3.10 16.21
CA ALA A 123 20.96 3.09 15.81
C ALA A 123 21.80 4.14 16.57
N GLN A 124 21.22 5.31 16.87
CA GLN A 124 21.89 6.37 17.62
C GLN A 124 22.09 5.99 19.08
N GLU A 125 21.09 5.37 19.72
CA GLU A 125 21.17 4.84 21.07
C GLU A 125 22.23 3.72 21.19
N GLY A 126 22.26 2.80 20.22
CA GLY A 126 23.28 1.75 20.17
C GLY A 126 24.70 2.30 20.03
N LYS A 127 24.91 3.32 19.19
CA LYS A 127 26.20 4.00 19.05
C LYS A 127 26.63 4.69 20.34
N ALA A 128 25.73 5.40 21.01
CA ALA A 128 26.01 6.08 22.28
C ALA A 128 26.37 5.07 23.40
N ALA A 129 25.67 3.94 23.47
CA ALA A 129 25.96 2.88 24.44
C ALA A 129 27.34 2.22 24.20
N ILE A 130 27.72 2.02 22.93
CA ILE A 130 29.05 1.52 22.57
C ILE A 130 30.13 2.54 22.94
N GLU A 131 29.92 3.83 22.66
CA GLU A 131 30.88 4.88 23.01
C GLU A 131 31.08 5.02 24.53
N ASP A 132 30.01 4.93 25.33
CA ASP A 132 30.10 4.95 26.79
C ASP A 132 30.85 3.72 27.35
N MET A 133 30.64 2.54 26.76
CA MET A 133 31.37 1.32 27.11
C MET A 133 32.89 1.45 26.87
N TRP A 134 33.29 2.08 25.76
CA TRP A 134 34.70 2.36 25.47
C TRP A 134 35.29 3.44 26.38
N ARG A 135 34.50 4.43 26.80
CA ARG A 135 34.94 5.50 27.70
C ARG A 135 35.18 5.02 29.15
N ARG A 136 34.55 3.91 29.53
CA ARG A 136 34.58 3.34 30.89
C ARG A 136 35.61 2.21 31.08
N SER A 137 36.37 1.84 30.05
CA SER A 137 37.44 0.83 30.07
C SER A 137 38.82 1.47 30.02
#